data_AF-A0A3B0PTB9-F1
#
_entry.id   AF-A0A3B0PTB9-F1
#
_cell.length_a   1.000
_cell.length_b   1.000
_cell.length_c   1.000
_cell.angle_alpha   90.00
_cell.angle_beta   90.00
_cell.angle_gamma   90.00
#
_symmetry.space_group_name_H-M   'P 1'
#
loop_
_entity.id
_entity.type
_entity.pdbx_description
1 polymer ?
#
loop_
_entity_poly.entity_id
_entity_poly.type
_entity_poly.pdbx_seq_one_letter_code
_entity_poly.pdbx_strand_id
1 'polypeptide(L)'
;MTTNLNKPFGIGLTNKMNLINILNLPIIDFYGIGKSLAEKLKTLNIYYIKDLYARNIEDLSLVEVFGTTAYKYLDALKFDKYEEIIPEIKKSKVIGHESSFENINIPQEEVLKRLKEIVALVSNRLRYSSLVSNTINVKARIQSKKW
;
A
#
# COMPACT_ATOMS: atom_id res chain seq x y z
N MET A 1 6.97 6.20 -9.61
CA MET A 1 7.24 7.54 -9.03
C MET A 1 6.98 8.66 -10.03
N THR A 2 7.53 8.59 -11.24
CA THR A 2 7.39 9.59 -12.31
C THR A 2 5.97 10.03 -12.63
N THR A 3 5.00 9.10 -12.64
CA THR A 3 3.59 9.42 -12.93
C THR A 3 3.02 10.44 -11.95
N ASN A 4 3.35 10.37 -10.65
CA ASN A 4 2.82 11.32 -9.67
C ASN A 4 3.32 12.75 -9.90
N LEU A 5 4.57 12.91 -10.35
CA LEU A 5 5.18 14.21 -10.62
C LEU A 5 4.53 14.94 -11.81
N ASN A 6 3.84 14.20 -12.69
CA ASN A 6 3.27 14.73 -13.93
C ASN A 6 1.74 14.73 -13.91
N LYS A 7 1.11 14.40 -12.79
CA LYS A 7 -0.34 14.55 -12.62
C LYS A 7 -0.75 16.04 -12.71
N PRO A 8 -1.98 16.37 -13.15
CA PRO A 8 -3.07 15.44 -13.44
C PRO A 8 -3.07 14.83 -14.85
N PHE A 9 -2.52 15.51 -15.88
CA PHE A 9 -2.65 15.11 -17.29
C PHE A 9 -1.32 15.02 -18.06
N GLY A 10 -0.18 15.09 -17.36
CA GLY A 10 1.14 15.00 -17.96
C GLY A 10 1.66 13.57 -18.07
N ILE A 11 2.48 13.34 -19.10
CA ILE A 11 3.24 12.11 -19.28
C ILE A 11 4.68 12.43 -18.90
N GLY A 12 5.21 11.68 -17.94
CA GLY A 12 6.59 11.82 -17.49
C GLY A 12 7.47 10.68 -17.93
N LEU A 13 8.67 10.99 -18.40
CA LEU A 13 9.73 10.03 -18.68
C LEU A 13 10.85 10.19 -17.66
N THR A 14 11.28 9.09 -17.04
CA THR A 14 12.51 9.08 -16.23
C THR A 14 13.57 8.25 -16.92
N ASN A 15 14.75 8.84 -17.08
CA ASN A 15 15.94 8.24 -17.68
C ASN A 15 17.17 8.57 -16.82
N LYS A 16 18.35 8.10 -17.23
CA LYS A 16 19.60 8.30 -16.47
C LYS A 16 19.92 9.79 -16.22
N MET A 17 19.55 10.68 -17.14
CA MET A 17 19.86 12.12 -17.04
C MET A 17 19.00 12.84 -16.00
N ASN A 18 17.73 12.44 -15.83
CA ASN A 18 16.79 13.11 -14.93
C ASN A 18 16.47 12.31 -13.66
N LEU A 19 17.17 11.19 -13.43
CA LEU A 19 17.01 10.35 -12.24
C LEU A 19 17.22 11.13 -10.94
N ILE A 20 18.13 12.11 -10.96
CA ILE A 20 18.42 12.98 -9.81
C ILE A 20 17.16 13.69 -9.28
N ASN A 21 16.19 13.98 -10.14
CA ASN A 21 14.92 14.60 -9.77
C ASN A 21 14.08 13.67 -8.89
N ILE A 22 14.16 12.36 -9.12
CA ILE A 22 13.51 11.35 -8.26
C ILE A 22 14.30 11.17 -6.97
N LEU A 23 15.61 11.04 -7.06
CA LEU A 23 16.46 10.78 -5.90
C LEU A 23 16.39 11.90 -4.85
N ASN A 24 16.13 13.14 -5.27
CA ASN A 24 15.93 14.27 -4.36
C ASN A 24 14.53 14.38 -3.76
N LEU A 25 13.58 13.50 -4.09
CA LEU A 25 12.27 13.50 -3.45
C LEU A 25 12.38 13.02 -1.99
N PRO A 26 11.50 13.51 -1.11
CA PRO A 26 11.30 12.94 0.22
C PRO A 26 11.10 11.42 0.19
N ILE A 27 11.63 10.72 1.19
CA ILE A 27 11.54 9.25 1.25
C ILE A 27 10.10 8.73 1.31
N ILE A 28 9.17 9.55 1.83
CA ILE A 28 7.73 9.22 1.90
C ILE A 28 7.06 9.18 0.52
N ASP A 29 7.67 9.78 -0.51
CA ASP A 29 7.17 9.73 -1.88
C ASP A 29 7.62 8.46 -2.63
N PHE A 30 8.52 7.68 -2.02
CA PHE A 30 8.93 6.39 -2.56
C PHE A 30 7.79 5.37 -2.46
N TYR A 31 7.55 4.64 -3.55
CA TYR A 31 6.47 3.65 -3.60
C TYR A 31 6.70 2.55 -2.57
N GLY A 32 5.69 2.29 -1.73
CA GLY A 32 5.77 1.29 -0.67
C GLY A 32 6.34 1.80 0.66
N ILE A 33 6.69 3.09 0.76
CA ILE A 33 7.05 3.75 2.03
C ILE A 33 5.90 4.67 2.45
N GLY A 34 5.22 4.30 3.54
CA GLY A 34 4.18 5.12 4.16
C GLY A 34 4.69 5.95 5.34
N LYS A 35 3.80 6.74 5.95
CA LYS A 35 4.14 7.64 7.07
C LYS A 35 4.90 6.95 8.21
N SER A 36 4.40 5.81 8.70
CA SER A 36 5.02 5.09 9.82
C SER A 36 6.44 4.61 9.50
N LEU A 37 6.67 4.17 8.26
CA LEU A 37 7.96 3.68 7.81
C LEU A 37 8.92 4.84 7.57
N ALA A 38 8.44 5.94 6.99
CA ALA A 38 9.22 7.16 6.82
C ALA A 38 9.72 7.71 8.17
N GLU A 39 8.90 7.71 9.22
CA GLU A 39 9.37 8.13 10.56
C GLU A 39 10.49 7.24 11.11
N LYS A 40 10.42 5.92 10.92
CA LYS A 40 11.52 5.01 11.30
C LYS A 40 12.78 5.24 10.47
N LEU A 41 12.65 5.62 9.20
CA LEU A 41 13.81 5.92 8.35
C LEU A 41 14.51 7.22 8.75
N LYS A 42 13.76 8.20 9.23
CA LYS A 42 14.33 9.44 9.78
C LYS A 42 15.24 9.17 10.98
N THR A 43 14.94 8.18 11.83
CA THR A 43 15.84 7.83 12.94
C THR A 43 17.16 7.24 12.47
N LEU A 44 17.23 6.78 11.22
CA LEU A 44 18.46 6.32 10.55
C LEU A 44 19.09 7.41 9.66
N ASN A 45 18.67 8.67 9.81
CA ASN A 45 19.08 9.80 8.97
C ASN A 45 18.75 9.62 7.47
N ILE A 46 17.69 8.89 7.14
CA ILE A 46 17.20 8.70 5.78
C ILE A 46 15.98 9.60 5.60
N TYR A 47 16.14 10.71 4.89
CA TYR A 47 15.10 11.72 4.68
C TYR A 47 14.64 11.77 3.22
N TYR A 48 15.53 11.49 2.29
CA TYR A 48 15.32 11.52 0.85
C TYR A 48 15.56 10.16 0.21
N ILE A 49 15.06 9.96 -1.01
CA ILE A 49 15.24 8.73 -1.77
C ILE A 49 16.73 8.42 -2.01
N LYS A 50 17.55 9.46 -2.26
CA LYS A 50 19.00 9.34 -2.41
C LYS A 50 19.70 8.78 -1.18
N ASP A 51 19.18 9.07 0.01
CA ASP A 51 19.78 8.61 1.27
C ASP A 51 19.59 7.10 1.41
N LEU A 52 18.44 6.58 1.00
CA LEU A 52 18.18 5.13 0.93
C LEU A 52 18.97 4.49 -0.22
N TYR A 53 19.07 5.16 -1.38
CA TYR A 53 19.85 4.69 -2.53
C TYR A 53 21.34 4.51 -2.20
N ALA A 54 21.89 5.34 -1.33
CA ALA A 54 23.28 5.27 -0.88
C ALA A 54 23.55 4.12 0.11
N ARG A 55 22.51 3.44 0.62
CA ARG A 55 22.66 2.33 1.56
C ARG A 55 22.98 1.02 0.84
N ASN A 56 23.62 0.13 1.59
CA ASN A 56 23.94 -1.20 1.11
C ASN A 56 22.95 -2.24 1.64
N ILE A 57 22.83 -3.38 0.96
CA ILE A 57 21.94 -4.48 1.32
C ILE A 57 22.37 -5.21 2.60
N GLU A 58 23.67 -5.19 2.92
CA GLU A 58 24.18 -5.70 4.20
C GLU A 58 24.00 -4.70 5.36
N ASP A 59 23.42 -3.51 5.13
CA ASP A 59 23.13 -2.57 6.20
C ASP A 59 22.03 -3.13 7.13
N LEU A 60 22.46 -3.69 8.26
CA LEU A 60 21.59 -4.31 9.25
C LEU A 60 20.54 -3.33 9.80
N SER A 61 20.82 -2.03 9.81
CA SER A 61 19.84 -1.02 10.28
C SER A 61 18.61 -0.97 9.38
N LEU A 62 18.73 -1.28 8.08
CA LEU A 62 17.57 -1.39 7.19
C LEU A 62 16.73 -2.63 7.49
N VAL A 63 17.36 -3.72 7.92
CA VAL A 63 16.65 -4.96 8.30
C VAL A 63 15.80 -4.73 9.55
N GLU A 64 16.26 -3.90 10.50
CA GLU A 64 15.45 -3.53 11.67
C GLU A 64 14.18 -2.75 11.29
N VAL A 65 14.24 -1.96 10.22
CA VAL A 65 13.12 -1.12 9.76
C VAL A 65 12.17 -1.87 8.82
N PHE A 66 12.72 -2.53 7.80
CA PHE A 66 11.97 -3.19 6.72
C PHE A 66 11.80 -4.70 6.91
N GLY A 67 12.44 -5.28 7.92
CA GLY A 67 12.51 -6.72 8.11
C GLY A 67 13.22 -7.43 6.96
N THR A 68 12.82 -8.67 6.70
CA THR A 68 13.35 -9.51 5.61
C THR A 68 13.09 -8.96 4.22
N THR A 69 12.32 -7.88 4.08
CA THR A 69 11.97 -7.28 2.78
C THR A 69 12.83 -6.08 2.41
N ALA A 70 13.82 -5.71 3.24
CA ALA A 70 14.74 -4.58 2.97
C ALA A 70 15.34 -4.63 1.56
N TYR A 71 15.75 -5.83 1.11
CA TYR A 71 16.31 -6.03 -0.23
C TYR A 71 15.38 -5.56 -1.35
N LYS A 72 14.06 -5.68 -1.19
CA LYS A 72 13.09 -5.30 -2.24
C LYS A 72 13.09 -3.79 -2.50
N TYR A 73 13.28 -3.00 -1.45
CA TYR A 73 13.32 -1.54 -1.54
C TYR A 73 14.60 -1.08 -2.24
N LEU A 74 15.75 -1.65 -1.86
CA LEU A 74 17.03 -1.37 -2.52
C LEU A 74 17.04 -1.87 -3.97
N ASP A 75 16.45 -3.03 -4.23
CA ASP A 75 16.36 -3.58 -5.58
C ASP A 75 15.44 -2.73 -6.48
N ALA A 76 14.32 -2.22 -5.95
CA ALA A 76 13.43 -1.29 -6.66
C ALA A 76 14.09 0.08 -6.97
N LEU A 77 15.19 0.41 -6.31
CA LEU A 77 15.98 1.61 -6.55
C LEU A 77 17.02 1.44 -7.66
N LYS A 78 17.32 0.19 -8.06
CA LYS A 78 18.27 -0.09 -9.15
C LYS A 78 17.67 0.35 -10.49
N PHE A 79 18.41 1.19 -11.21
CA PHE A 79 17.96 1.75 -12.48
C PHE A 79 17.80 0.68 -13.57
N ASP A 80 18.70 -0.29 -13.64
CA ASP A 80 18.69 -1.33 -14.68
C ASP A 80 17.85 -2.56 -14.27
N LYS A 81 16.84 -2.37 -13.40
CA LYS A 81 15.95 -3.44 -12.98
C LYS A 81 14.90 -3.71 -14.05
N TYR A 82 14.93 -4.93 -14.58
CA TYR A 82 13.91 -5.45 -15.49
C TYR A 82 12.98 -6.37 -14.71
N GLU A 83 11.72 -5.97 -14.56
CA GLU A 83 10.65 -6.85 -14.10
C GLU A 83 9.76 -7.20 -15.28
N GLU A 84 9.35 -8.47 -15.36
CA GLU A 84 8.34 -8.89 -16.31
C GLU A 84 7.00 -8.26 -15.95
N ILE A 85 6.49 -7.44 -16.86
CA ILE A 85 5.14 -6.87 -16.73
C ILE A 85 4.17 -7.95 -17.18
N ILE A 86 3.48 -8.57 -16.23
CA ILE A 86 2.37 -9.49 -16.54
C ILE A 86 1.17 -8.63 -16.94
N PRO A 87 0.75 -8.63 -18.22
CA PRO A 87 -0.30 -7.73 -18.71
C PRO A 87 -1.70 -8.19 -18.33
N GLU A 88 -1.83 -9.39 -17.77
CA GLU A 88 -3.12 -9.98 -17.43
C GLU A 88 -3.81 -9.20 -16.30
N ILE A 89 -5.06 -8.80 -16.55
CA ILE A 89 -5.93 -8.16 -15.56
C ILE A 89 -6.26 -9.22 -14.51
N LYS A 90 -5.49 -9.25 -13.42
CA LYS A 90 -5.72 -10.18 -12.32
C LYS A 90 -7.11 -9.93 -11.74
N LYS A 91 -7.95 -10.96 -11.75
CA LYS A 91 -9.22 -10.94 -11.01
C LYS A 91 -8.95 -10.67 -9.53
N SER A 92 -9.82 -9.89 -8.89
CA SER A 92 -9.71 -9.59 -7.47
C SER A 92 -9.68 -10.89 -6.67
N LYS A 93 -8.63 -11.09 -5.87
CA LYS A 93 -8.47 -12.28 -5.02
C LYS A 93 -9.47 -12.32 -3.85
N VAL A 94 -9.93 -11.15 -3.43
CA VAL A 94 -10.89 -10.97 -2.33
C VAL A 94 -11.90 -9.93 -2.76
N ILE A 95 -13.18 -10.21 -2.51
CA ILE A 95 -14.27 -9.26 -2.66
C ILE A 95 -14.89 -9.06 -1.27
N GLY A 96 -14.88 -7.81 -0.81
CA GLY A 96 -15.42 -7.44 0.48
C GLY A 96 -16.06 -6.06 0.45
N HIS A 97 -16.79 -5.76 1.52
CA HIS A 97 -17.29 -4.42 1.82
C HIS A 97 -17.16 -4.21 3.32
N GLU A 98 -16.66 -3.04 3.70
CA GLU A 98 -16.52 -2.63 5.10
C GLU A 98 -17.30 -1.33 5.28
N SER A 99 -17.89 -1.16 6.46
CA SER A 99 -18.63 0.04 6.80
C SER A 99 -18.36 0.41 8.26
N SER A 100 -18.21 1.71 8.51
CA SER A 100 -18.00 2.25 9.86
C SER A 100 -19.33 2.73 10.44
N PHE A 101 -19.43 2.65 11.76
CA PHE A 101 -20.52 3.29 12.51
C PHE A 101 -20.01 4.63 13.06
N GLU A 102 -20.88 5.64 13.06
CA GLU A 102 -20.56 6.96 13.60
C GLU A 102 -20.65 6.98 15.13
N ASN A 103 -21.58 6.19 15.68
CA ASN A 103 -21.87 6.13 17.12
C ASN A 103 -21.27 4.87 17.76
N ILE A 104 -20.96 4.97 19.06
CA ILE A 104 -20.38 3.87 19.84
C ILE A 104 -21.47 2.91 20.36
N ASN A 105 -22.62 3.46 20.76
CA ASN A 105 -23.76 2.69 21.25
C ASN A 105 -24.68 2.36 20.09
N ILE A 106 -24.44 1.22 19.45
CA ILE A 106 -25.19 0.77 18.28
C ILE A 106 -26.13 -0.36 18.72
N PRO A 107 -27.45 -0.21 18.57
CA PRO A 107 -28.39 -1.29 18.83
C PRO A 107 -28.10 -2.51 17.94
N GLN A 108 -28.31 -3.71 18.46
CA GLN A 108 -28.10 -4.96 17.72
C GLN A 108 -28.87 -5.01 16.39
N GLU A 109 -30.07 -4.43 16.35
CA GLU A 109 -30.91 -4.35 15.15
C GLU A 109 -30.24 -3.53 14.04
N GLU A 110 -29.58 -2.43 14.40
CA GLU A 110 -28.86 -1.58 13.44
C GLU A 110 -27.60 -2.28 12.93
N VAL A 111 -26.88 -3.01 13.79
CA VAL A 111 -25.76 -3.86 13.38
C VAL A 111 -26.22 -4.91 12.37
N LEU A 112 -27.33 -5.60 12.66
CA LEU A 112 -27.89 -6.62 11.78
C LEU A 112 -28.33 -6.03 10.44
N LYS A 113 -28.96 -4.85 10.47
CA LYS A 113 -29.34 -4.12 9.25
C LYS A 113 -28.12 -3.81 8.39
N ARG A 114 -27.07 -3.23 8.98
CA ARG A 114 -25.83 -2.92 8.26
C ARG A 114 -25.14 -4.17 7.71
N LEU A 115 -25.16 -5.27 8.46
CA LEU A 115 -24.62 -6.55 8.00
C LEU A 115 -25.38 -7.07 6.78
N LYS A 116 -26.72 -6.99 6.77
CA LYS A 116 -27.53 -7.37 5.60
C LYS A 116 -27.20 -6.52 4.37
N GLU A 117 -27.01 -5.21 4.54
CA GLU A 117 -26.59 -4.30 3.46
C GLU A 117 -25.22 -4.69 2.90
N ILE A 118 -24.23 -4.95 3.77
CA ILE A 118 -22.89 -5.43 3.39
C ILE A 118 -22.99 -6.74 2.59
N VAL A 119 -23.78 -7.71 3.08
CA VAL A 119 -23.97 -9.01 2.42
C VAL A 119 -24.58 -8.83 1.02
N ALA A 120 -25.59 -7.96 0.87
CA ALA A 120 -26.20 -7.69 -0.43
C ALA A 120 -25.20 -7.08 -1.42
N LEU A 121 -24.38 -6.12 -0.98
CA LEU A 121 -23.37 -5.48 -1.81
C LEU A 121 -22.26 -6.45 -2.24
N VAL A 122 -21.76 -7.27 -1.31
CA VAL A 122 -20.75 -8.30 -1.60
C VAL A 122 -21.31 -9.34 -2.58
N SER A 123 -22.54 -9.80 -2.34
CA SER A 123 -23.22 -10.77 -3.21
C SER A 123 -23.43 -10.23 -4.63
N ASN A 124 -23.84 -8.97 -4.77
CA ASN A 124 -23.97 -8.31 -6.07
C ASN A 124 -22.63 -8.23 -6.80
N ARG A 125 -21.54 -7.88 -6.10
CA ARG A 125 -20.19 -7.83 -6.69
C ARG A 125 -19.70 -9.21 -7.13
N LEU A 126 -19.94 -10.26 -6.35
CA LEU A 126 -19.60 -11.64 -6.72
C LEU A 126 -20.34 -12.09 -7.98
N ARG A 127 -21.66 -11.83 -8.06
CA ARG A 127 -22.46 -12.11 -9.26
C ARG A 127 -21.96 -11.35 -10.49
N TYR A 128 -21.73 -10.04 -10.36
CA TYR A 128 -21.25 -9.21 -11.46
C TYR A 128 -19.89 -9.67 -12.00
N SER A 129 -19.00 -10.09 -11.10
CA SER A 129 -17.66 -10.59 -11.47
C SER A 129 -17.64 -12.07 -11.88
N SER A 130 -18.78 -12.78 -11.82
CA SER A 130 -18.87 -14.23 -12.05
C SER A 130 -17.85 -15.03 -11.22
N LEU A 131 -17.73 -14.69 -9.94
CA LEU A 131 -16.81 -15.31 -8.99
C LEU A 131 -17.55 -16.05 -7.89
N VAL A 132 -16.92 -17.10 -7.36
CA VAL A 132 -17.35 -17.87 -6.19
C VAL A 132 -16.23 -17.92 -5.15
N SER A 133 -16.59 -18.06 -3.88
CA SER A 133 -15.63 -18.19 -2.77
C SER A 133 -16.04 -19.33 -1.85
N ASN A 134 -15.05 -20.05 -1.34
CA ASN A 134 -15.23 -21.11 -0.34
C ASN A 134 -15.08 -20.59 1.09
N THR A 135 -14.72 -19.32 1.25
CA THR A 135 -14.41 -18.73 2.56
C THR A 135 -15.11 -17.38 2.71
N ILE A 136 -15.74 -17.20 3.88
CA ILE A 136 -16.37 -15.96 4.29
C ILE A 136 -15.59 -15.45 5.50
N ASN A 137 -15.07 -14.22 5.41
CA ASN A 137 -14.40 -13.54 6.52
C ASN A 137 -15.28 -12.40 7.04
N VAL A 138 -15.51 -12.38 8.35
CA VAL A 138 -16.24 -11.30 9.03
C VAL A 138 -15.27 -10.58 9.97
N LYS A 139 -15.19 -9.25 9.83
CA LYS A 139 -14.32 -8.39 10.63
C LYS A 139 -15.17 -7.39 11.39
N ALA A 140 -15.04 -7.36 12.71
CA ALA A 140 -15.61 -6.36 13.58
C ALA A 140 -14.48 -5.61 14.28
N ARG A 141 -14.55 -4.28 14.31
CA ARG A 141 -13.60 -3.43 15.04
C ARG A 141 -14.34 -2.68 16.13
N ILE A 142 -13.96 -2.94 17.37
CA ILE A 142 -14.47 -2.21 18.54
C ILE A 142 -13.52 -1.05 18.81
N GLN A 143 -14.05 0.10 19.24
CA GLN A 143 -13.25 1.24 19.66
C GLN A 143 -12.65 0.95 21.05
N SER A 144 -11.66 0.05 21.09
CA SER A 144 -10.80 -0.10 22.26
C SER A 144 -9.85 1.10 22.30
N LYS A 145 -9.91 1.90 23.38
CA LYS A 145 -8.94 2.98 23.67
C LYS A 145 -7.55 2.44 24.08
N LYS A 146 -7.27 1.14 23.97
CA LYS A 146 -5.95 0.58 24.24
C LYS A 146 -5.30 0.14 22.94
N TRP A 147 -4.32 0.94 22.54
CA TRP A 147 -3.24 0.57 21.64
C TRP A 147 -2.06 0.13 22.50
#